data_AF-A0A1Q9BYV4-F1
#
_entry.id   AF-A0A1Q9BYV4-F1
#
_cell.length_a   1.000
_cell.length_b   1.000
_cell.length_c   1.000
_cell.angle_alpha   90.00
_cell.angle_beta   90.00
_cell.angle_gamma   90.00
#
_symmetry.space_group_name_H-M   'P 1'
#
loop_
_entity.id
_entity.type
_entity.pdbx_description
1 polymer ?
#
loop_
_entity_poly.entity_id
_entity_poly.type
_entity_poly.pdbx_seq_one_letter_code
_entity_poly.pdbx_strand_id
1 'polypeptide(L)'
;MHWPDQATYPMLTCKAADTITMLEWLEDYMTSLPLRLSDRLLELCLDALLAYNGFFRLCYNSQSRVWWTASEAATGLMALTTFLRSYYAAALECYQRQWSYFNFDLAHVAISIHFALLHGKPVYNPSIWATQMAEDYVGSMCKMSASVNPSTIARRGIDKYLVRARRVWLKEAAEKQACAS
;
A
#
# COMPACT_ATOMS: atom_id res chain seq x y z
N MET A 1 1.19 -30.95 7.06
CA MET A 1 1.95 -29.69 6.89
C MET A 1 2.60 -29.38 8.22
N HIS A 2 3.83 -29.85 8.43
CA HIS A 2 4.58 -29.65 9.67
C HIS A 2 5.61 -28.56 9.41
N TRP A 3 5.58 -27.48 10.19
CA TRP A 3 6.52 -26.38 10.08
C TRP A 3 7.53 -26.50 11.23
N PRO A 4 8.84 -26.56 10.96
CA PRO A 4 9.84 -26.95 11.95
C PRO A 4 10.16 -25.87 12.98
N ASP A 5 9.90 -24.58 12.70
CA ASP A 5 10.09 -23.51 13.67
C ASP A 5 9.14 -22.30 13.43
N GLN A 6 9.10 -21.38 14.41
CA GLN A 6 8.32 -20.13 14.30
C GLN A 6 8.91 -19.11 13.31
N ALA A 7 10.13 -19.32 12.82
CA ALA A 7 10.74 -18.44 11.81
C ALA A 7 10.22 -18.78 10.39
N THR A 8 9.70 -19.99 10.19
CA THR A 8 9.29 -20.53 8.89
C THR A 8 7.77 -20.56 8.66
N TYR A 9 6.95 -20.01 9.57
CA TYR A 9 5.48 -20.14 9.50
C TYR A 9 4.66 -18.85 9.73
N PRO A 10 3.80 -18.46 8.77
CA PRO A 10 4.05 -18.47 7.34
C PRO A 10 4.79 -17.18 6.94
N MET A 11 5.89 -17.29 6.19
CA MET A 11 6.23 -16.24 5.22
C MET A 11 5.23 -16.32 4.07
N LEU A 12 3.98 -15.94 4.32
CA LEU A 12 3.13 -15.51 3.23
C LEU A 12 3.46 -14.04 3.00
N THR A 13 4.52 -13.76 2.23
CA THR A 13 4.82 -12.41 1.70
C THR A 13 3.78 -11.96 0.64
N CYS A 14 2.69 -12.73 0.50
CA CYS A 14 1.82 -12.80 -0.67
C CYS A 14 0.58 -11.89 -0.56
N LYS A 15 0.68 -10.69 0.02
CA LYS A 15 -0.51 -9.82 0.14
C LYS A 15 -0.35 -8.50 -0.57
N ALA A 16 0.63 -7.70 -0.17
CA ALA A 16 0.97 -6.48 -0.92
C ALA A 16 1.66 -6.81 -2.25
N ALA A 17 2.63 -7.72 -2.24
CA ALA A 17 3.35 -8.14 -3.45
C ALA A 17 2.43 -8.84 -4.46
N ASP A 18 1.47 -9.64 -4.00
CA ASP A 18 0.47 -10.27 -4.87
C ASP A 18 -0.47 -9.22 -5.45
N THR A 19 -0.87 -8.21 -4.67
CA THR A 19 -1.67 -7.09 -5.19
C THR A 19 -0.92 -6.36 -6.31
N ILE A 20 0.38 -6.09 -6.14
CA ILE A 20 1.22 -5.49 -7.20
C ILE A 20 1.24 -6.41 -8.41
N THR A 21 1.59 -7.67 -8.23
CA THR A 21 1.69 -8.66 -9.32
C THR A 21 0.36 -8.83 -10.06
N MET A 22 -0.77 -8.82 -9.35
CA MET A 22 -2.10 -8.88 -9.93
C MET A 22 -2.45 -7.62 -10.71
N LEU A 23 -2.11 -6.43 -10.20
CA LEU A 23 -2.31 -5.17 -10.92
C LEU A 23 -1.46 -5.11 -12.18
N GLU A 24 -0.21 -5.59 -12.12
CA GLU A 24 0.69 -5.69 -13.28
C GLU A 24 0.18 -6.67 -14.32
N TRP A 25 -0.22 -7.87 -13.90
CA TRP A 25 -0.84 -8.84 -14.80
C TRP A 25 -2.12 -8.28 -15.44
N LEU A 26 -2.96 -7.58 -14.66
CA LEU A 26 -4.21 -7.01 -15.17
C LEU A 26 -3.93 -5.87 -16.16
N GLU A 27 -2.91 -5.04 -15.89
CA GLU A 27 -2.45 -3.99 -16.79
C GLU A 27 -1.97 -4.59 -18.12
N ASP A 28 -1.11 -5.61 -18.07
CA ASP A 28 -0.63 -6.33 -19.25
C ASP A 28 -1.78 -7.01 -19.99
N TYR A 29 -2.71 -7.64 -19.28
CA TYR A 29 -3.87 -8.29 -19.87
C TYR A 29 -4.80 -7.31 -20.60
N MET A 30 -5.13 -6.18 -19.96
CA MET A 30 -6.02 -5.16 -20.53
C MET A 30 -5.37 -4.41 -21.70
N THR A 31 -4.05 -4.25 -21.70
CA THR A 31 -3.32 -3.57 -22.79
C THR A 31 -2.99 -4.49 -23.97
N SER A 32 -2.79 -5.79 -23.73
CA SER A 32 -2.49 -6.79 -24.77
C SER A 32 -3.70 -7.34 -25.51
N LEU A 33 -4.92 -7.11 -25.01
CA LEU A 33 -6.15 -7.52 -25.69
C LEU A 33 -6.23 -6.85 -27.08
N PRO A 34 -6.27 -7.62 -28.18
CA PRO A 34 -6.38 -7.08 -29.55
C PRO A 34 -7.75 -6.43 -29.83
N LEU A 35 -8.68 -6.58 -28.89
CA LEU A 35 -9.92 -5.83 -28.83
C LEU A 35 -9.57 -4.44 -28.29
N ARG A 36 -9.39 -3.46 -29.19
CA ARG A 36 -9.61 -2.05 -28.84
C ARG A 36 -10.84 -2.02 -27.94
N LEU A 37 -10.71 -1.46 -26.74
CA LEU A 37 -11.77 -1.38 -25.74
C LEU A 37 -12.94 -0.59 -26.33
N SER A 38 -13.77 -1.23 -27.15
CA SER A 38 -14.95 -0.60 -27.75
C SER A 38 -16.01 -0.32 -26.70
N ASP A 39 -15.85 -0.92 -25.52
CA ASP A 39 -16.64 -0.64 -24.33
C ASP A 39 -15.96 0.43 -23.48
N ARG A 40 -16.62 1.58 -23.39
CA ARG A 40 -16.22 2.73 -22.56
C ARG A 40 -15.92 2.37 -21.10
N LEU A 41 -16.65 1.41 -20.51
CA LEU A 41 -16.41 0.99 -19.14
C LEU A 41 -15.02 0.35 -18.99
N LEU A 42 -14.61 -0.45 -19.98
CA LEU A 42 -13.29 -1.09 -19.95
C LEU A 42 -12.16 -0.06 -20.13
N GLU A 43 -12.36 0.99 -20.95
CA GLU A 43 -11.44 2.12 -21.06
C GLU A 43 -11.29 2.84 -19.71
N LEU A 44 -12.40 3.18 -19.05
CA LEU A 44 -12.38 3.83 -17.74
C LEU A 44 -11.71 2.96 -16.67
N CYS A 45 -11.94 1.64 -16.71
CA CYS A 45 -11.27 0.70 -15.83
C CYS A 45 -9.76 0.64 -16.09
N LEU A 46 -9.32 0.66 -17.35
CA LEU A 46 -7.90 0.68 -17.70
C LEU A 46 -7.23 1.98 -17.22
N ASP A 47 -7.86 3.13 -17.46
CA ASP A 47 -7.34 4.43 -17.01
C ASP A 47 -7.22 4.47 -15.47
N ALA A 48 -8.23 3.97 -14.77
CA ALA A 48 -8.20 3.86 -13.32
C ALA A 48 -7.05 2.92 -12.87
N LEU A 49 -6.92 1.75 -13.50
CA LEU A 49 -5.89 0.77 -13.18
C LEU A 49 -4.48 1.34 -13.35
N LEU A 50 -4.18 1.95 -14.50
CA LEU A 50 -2.88 2.55 -14.79
C LEU A 50 -2.53 3.65 -13.78
N ALA A 51 -3.49 4.54 -13.51
CA ALA A 51 -3.31 5.63 -12.56
C ALA A 51 -3.09 5.11 -11.12
N TYR A 52 -3.86 4.11 -10.70
CA TYR A 52 -3.73 3.50 -9.39
C TYR A 52 -2.41 2.73 -9.24
N ASN A 53 -2.02 1.95 -10.25
CA ASN A 53 -0.77 1.21 -10.22
C ASN A 53 0.44 2.15 -10.18
N GLY A 54 0.39 3.26 -10.93
CA GLY A 54 1.38 4.33 -10.85
C GLY A 54 1.48 4.95 -9.45
N PHE A 55 0.35 5.27 -8.83
CA PHE A 55 0.29 5.75 -7.44
C PHE A 55 0.85 4.70 -6.45
N PHE A 56 0.47 3.44 -6.60
CA PHE A 56 0.88 2.36 -5.72
C PHE A 56 2.39 2.12 -5.82
N ARG A 57 2.95 2.01 -7.04
CA ARG A 57 4.39 1.92 -7.28
C ARG A 57 5.14 3.09 -6.65
N LEU A 58 4.63 4.31 -6.75
CA LEU A 58 5.23 5.48 -6.10
C LEU A 58 5.26 5.34 -4.57
N CYS A 59 4.18 4.87 -3.95
CA CYS A 59 4.14 4.59 -2.51
C CYS A 59 5.20 3.57 -2.07
N TYR A 60 5.47 2.51 -2.86
CA TYR A 60 6.44 1.48 -2.47
C TYR A 60 7.86 1.70 -3.00
N ASN A 61 8.08 2.61 -3.95
CA ASN A 61 9.39 2.85 -4.54
C ASN A 61 9.92 4.27 -4.26
N SER A 62 9.22 5.08 -3.47
CA SER A 62 9.70 6.41 -3.05
C SER A 62 11.03 6.31 -2.30
N GLN A 63 11.84 7.36 -2.41
CA GLN A 63 13.16 7.40 -1.77
C GLN A 63 13.08 7.25 -0.24
N SER A 64 12.05 7.84 0.36
CA SER A 64 11.72 7.69 1.76
C SER A 64 10.39 6.96 1.93
N ARG A 65 10.37 5.98 2.85
CA ARG A 65 9.19 5.17 3.17
C ARG A 65 8.13 5.92 3.97
N VAL A 66 8.50 7.07 4.57
CA VAL A 66 7.64 7.83 5.48
C VAL A 66 7.25 9.16 4.89
N TRP A 67 8.18 9.83 4.21
CA TRP A 67 8.02 11.20 3.75
C TRP A 67 8.20 11.26 2.25
N TRP A 68 7.27 11.91 1.57
CA TRP A 68 7.45 12.26 0.18
C TRP A 68 8.10 13.62 0.04
N THR A 69 8.95 13.73 -0.98
CA THR A 69 9.34 15.03 -1.55
C THR A 69 8.11 15.73 -2.14
N ALA A 70 8.18 17.05 -2.30
CA ALA A 70 7.09 17.80 -2.94
C ALA A 70 6.78 17.28 -4.37
N SER A 71 7.80 16.83 -5.10
CA SER A 71 7.66 16.26 -6.44
C SER A 71 6.97 14.89 -6.42
N GLU A 72 7.36 13.99 -5.51
CA GLU A 72 6.67 12.71 -5.33
C GLU A 72 5.22 12.95 -4.91
N ALA A 73 4.96 13.83 -3.95
CA ALA A 73 3.61 14.17 -3.51
C ALA A 73 2.73 14.74 -4.63
N ALA A 74 3.27 15.63 -5.47
CA ALA A 74 2.54 16.16 -6.63
C ALA A 74 2.22 15.07 -7.65
N THR A 75 3.18 14.18 -7.93
CA THR A 75 3.00 13.04 -8.83
C THR A 75 1.95 12.07 -8.29
N GLY A 76 2.02 11.75 -6.99
CA GLY A 76 1.05 10.90 -6.32
C GLY A 76 -0.35 11.51 -6.31
N LEU A 77 -0.48 12.81 -6.06
CA LEU A 77 -1.75 13.52 -6.13
C LEU A 77 -2.36 13.47 -7.54
N MET A 78 -1.54 13.68 -8.58
CA MET A 78 -1.99 13.61 -9.97
C MET A 78 -2.50 12.20 -10.33
N ALA A 79 -1.72 11.17 -9.99
CA ALA A 79 -2.10 9.78 -10.21
C ALA A 79 -3.39 9.42 -9.48
N LEU A 80 -3.50 9.77 -8.19
CA LEU A 80 -4.67 9.48 -7.38
C LEU A 80 -5.92 10.25 -7.85
N THR A 81 -5.75 11.50 -8.28
CA THR A 81 -6.86 12.30 -8.86
C THR A 81 -7.35 11.70 -10.17
N THR A 82 -6.44 11.22 -11.01
CA THR A 82 -6.78 10.54 -12.27
C THR A 82 -7.55 9.26 -11.98
N PHE A 83 -7.06 8.44 -11.06
CA PHE A 83 -7.77 7.24 -10.59
C PHE A 83 -9.18 7.57 -10.09
N LEU A 84 -9.33 8.55 -9.19
CA LEU A 84 -10.64 8.89 -8.62
C LEU A 84 -11.64 9.37 -9.68
N ARG A 85 -11.18 10.12 -10.68
CA ARG A 85 -12.02 10.57 -11.80
C ARG A 85 -12.47 9.40 -12.67
N SER A 86 -11.55 8.54 -13.08
CA SER A 86 -11.87 7.38 -13.92
C SER A 86 -12.73 6.36 -13.17
N TYR A 87 -12.45 6.11 -11.89
CA TYR A 87 -13.24 5.25 -11.02
C TYR A 87 -14.67 5.78 -10.84
N TYR A 88 -14.85 7.08 -10.58
CA TYR A 88 -16.17 7.69 -10.49
C TYR A 88 -16.95 7.55 -11.80
N ALA A 89 -16.31 7.81 -12.95
CA ALA A 89 -16.93 7.64 -14.25
C ALA A 89 -17.33 6.18 -14.52
N ALA A 90 -16.47 5.22 -14.17
CA ALA A 90 -16.76 3.79 -14.29
C ALA A 90 -17.95 3.39 -13.39
N ALA A 91 -17.99 3.90 -12.15
CA ALA A 91 -19.10 3.65 -11.24
C ALA A 91 -20.42 4.23 -11.77
N LEU A 92 -20.39 5.41 -12.40
CA LEU A 92 -21.56 6.02 -13.03
C LEU A 92 -22.06 5.19 -14.23
N GLU A 93 -21.15 4.72 -15.09
CA GLU A 93 -21.48 3.82 -16.21
C GLU A 93 -22.11 2.50 -15.71
N CYS A 94 -21.56 1.91 -14.67
CA CYS A 94 -22.14 0.71 -14.06
C CYS A 94 -23.52 0.98 -13.45
N TYR A 95 -23.72 2.11 -12.76
CA TYR A 95 -25.02 2.50 -12.24
C TYR A 95 -26.06 2.64 -13.36
N GLN A 96 -25.68 3.28 -14.48
CA GLN A 96 -26.54 3.41 -15.67
C GLN A 96 -26.90 2.03 -16.25
N ARG A 97 -25.97 1.06 -16.19
CA ARG A 97 -26.19 -0.34 -16.60
C ARG A 97 -26.92 -1.18 -15.54
N GLN A 98 -27.31 -0.60 -14.40
CA GLN A 98 -27.90 -1.31 -13.25
C GLN A 98 -26.97 -2.40 -12.69
N TRP A 99 -25.65 -2.17 -12.74
CA TRP A 99 -24.63 -3.04 -12.17
C TRP A 99 -24.17 -2.48 -10.81
N SER A 100 -24.29 -3.28 -9.76
CA SER A 100 -24.08 -2.85 -8.37
C SER A 100 -22.71 -3.30 -7.85
N TYR A 101 -21.64 -2.55 -8.13
CA TYR A 101 -20.27 -2.99 -7.80
C TYR A 101 -19.28 -1.89 -7.36
N PHE A 102 -19.66 -0.89 -6.56
CA PHE A 102 -18.66 0.11 -6.16
C PHE A 102 -18.82 0.59 -4.70
N ASN A 103 -17.84 0.24 -3.87
CA ASN A 103 -17.64 0.84 -2.55
C ASN A 103 -16.13 1.06 -2.37
N PHE A 104 -15.66 2.28 -2.65
CA PHE A 104 -14.25 2.63 -2.50
C PHE A 104 -14.11 4.12 -2.17
N ASP A 105 -13.33 4.44 -1.15
CA ASP A 105 -13.04 5.81 -0.74
C ASP A 105 -11.53 5.98 -0.50
N LEU A 106 -10.86 6.65 -1.45
CA LEU A 106 -9.51 7.20 -1.29
C LEU A 106 -9.50 8.72 -1.43
N ALA A 107 -10.67 9.37 -1.47
CA ALA A 107 -10.77 10.81 -1.69
C ALA A 107 -10.08 11.59 -0.56
N HIS A 108 -10.24 11.12 0.68
CA HIS A 108 -9.60 11.71 1.85
C HIS A 108 -8.06 11.72 1.76
N VAL A 109 -7.44 10.72 1.12
CA VAL A 109 -5.98 10.68 0.90
C VAL A 109 -5.57 11.77 -0.08
N ALA A 110 -6.27 11.89 -1.21
CA ALA A 110 -5.99 12.93 -2.21
C ALA A 110 -6.15 14.34 -1.62
N ILE A 111 -7.22 14.56 -0.86
CA ILE A 111 -7.49 15.84 -0.17
C ILE A 111 -6.35 16.16 0.80
N SER A 112 -5.90 15.18 1.60
CA SER A 112 -4.82 15.37 2.57
C SER A 112 -3.49 15.76 1.91
N ILE A 113 -3.13 15.08 0.81
CA ILE A 113 -1.93 15.42 0.03
C ILE A 113 -2.05 16.82 -0.57
N HIS A 114 -3.20 17.15 -1.15
CA HIS A 114 -3.45 18.45 -1.75
C HIS A 114 -3.30 19.60 -0.74
N PHE A 115 -3.93 19.47 0.44
CA PHE A 115 -3.79 20.48 1.50
C PHE A 115 -2.35 20.60 2.00
N ALA A 116 -1.63 19.49 2.15
CA ALA A 116 -0.25 19.54 2.59
C ALA A 116 0.63 20.29 1.56
N LEU A 117 0.47 20.01 0.26
CA LEU A 117 1.16 20.72 -0.81
C LEU A 117 0.81 22.22 -0.85
N LEU A 118 -0.49 22.55 -0.77
CA LEU A 118 -0.97 23.94 -0.81
C LEU A 118 -0.38 24.80 0.32
N HIS A 119 -0.18 24.20 1.49
CA HIS A 119 0.36 24.87 2.67
C HIS A 119 1.86 24.67 2.87
N GLY A 120 2.58 24.05 1.93
CA GLY A 120 4.00 23.77 2.05
C GLY A 120 4.36 22.87 3.25
N LYS A 121 3.44 22.02 3.68
CA LYS A 121 3.64 21.08 4.79
C LYS A 121 4.30 19.79 4.29
N PRO A 122 5.07 19.10 5.15
CA PRO A 122 5.56 17.77 4.84
C PRO A 122 4.41 16.84 4.46
N VAL A 123 4.59 16.08 3.37
CA VAL A 123 3.62 15.08 2.92
C VAL A 123 4.10 13.71 3.35
N TYR A 124 3.27 13.01 4.10
CA TYR A 124 3.52 11.63 4.45
C TYR A 124 3.23 10.72 3.25
N ASN A 125 4.05 9.69 3.07
CA ASN A 125 3.73 8.62 2.15
C ASN A 125 2.47 7.87 2.65
N PRO A 126 1.38 7.77 1.86
CA PRO A 126 0.16 7.10 2.28
C PRO A 126 0.34 5.64 2.69
N SER A 127 1.39 4.96 2.21
CA SER A 127 1.67 3.58 2.60
C SER A 127 1.96 3.40 4.09
N ILE A 128 2.28 4.47 4.84
CA ILE A 128 2.48 4.35 6.29
C ILE A 128 1.20 3.93 7.02
N TRP A 129 0.03 4.21 6.44
CA TRP A 129 -1.27 3.79 6.96
C TRP A 129 -1.82 2.55 6.25
N ALA A 130 -1.07 1.98 5.30
CA ALA A 130 -1.52 0.81 4.57
C ALA A 130 -1.68 -0.38 5.54
N THR A 131 -2.84 -1.03 5.45
CA THR A 131 -3.23 -2.10 6.35
C THR A 131 -2.35 -3.34 6.21
N GLN A 132 -1.57 -3.52 5.14
CA GLN A 132 -0.71 -4.70 5.02
C GLN A 132 0.36 -4.73 6.12
N MET A 133 0.94 -3.57 6.47
CA MET A 133 1.88 -3.49 7.61
C MET A 133 1.15 -3.67 8.95
N ALA A 134 -0.08 -3.16 9.05
CA ALA A 134 -0.89 -3.31 10.25
C ALA A 134 -1.40 -4.75 10.41
N GLU A 135 -1.65 -5.50 9.35
CA GLU A 135 -2.19 -6.85 9.37
C GLU A 135 -1.17 -7.84 9.94
N ASP A 136 0.08 -7.78 9.50
CA ASP A 136 1.15 -8.61 10.06
C ASP A 136 1.41 -8.27 11.53
N TYR A 137 1.38 -6.99 11.86
CA TYR A 137 1.52 -6.52 13.23
C TYR A 137 0.35 -6.99 14.10
N VAL A 138 -0.89 -6.77 13.66
CA VAL A 138 -2.12 -7.20 14.33
C VAL A 138 -2.14 -8.71 14.47
N GLY A 139 -1.81 -9.48 13.44
CA GLY A 139 -1.72 -10.94 13.51
C GLY A 139 -0.69 -11.41 14.54
N SER A 140 0.46 -10.74 14.63
CA SER A 140 1.46 -11.00 15.67
C SER A 140 0.97 -10.60 17.07
N MET A 141 0.25 -9.48 17.19
CA MET A 141 -0.31 -9.01 18.47
C MET A 141 -1.48 -9.87 18.95
N CYS A 142 -2.38 -10.30 18.07
CA CYS A 142 -3.49 -11.21 18.36
C CYS A 142 -3.00 -12.57 18.87
N LYS A 143 -1.91 -13.09 18.29
CA LYS A 143 -1.26 -14.31 18.80
C LYS A 143 -0.68 -14.09 20.20
N MET A 144 -0.04 -12.94 20.42
CA MET A 144 0.52 -12.61 21.73
C MET A 144 -0.59 -12.45 22.78
N SER A 145 -1.69 -11.78 22.44
CA SER A 145 -2.83 -11.55 23.34
C SER A 145 -3.48 -12.84 23.81
N ALA A 146 -3.40 -13.92 23.03
CA ALA A 146 -3.89 -15.24 23.45
C ALA A 146 -3.06 -15.86 24.59
N SER A 147 -1.83 -15.38 24.82
CA SER A 147 -0.85 -15.93 25.77
C SER A 147 -0.46 -14.99 26.92
N VAL A 148 -0.95 -13.74 26.92
CA VAL A 148 -0.60 -12.74 27.95
C VAL A 148 -1.85 -12.11 28.55
N ASN A 149 -1.72 -11.59 29.77
CA ASN A 149 -2.82 -10.88 30.43
C ASN A 149 -3.21 -9.64 29.61
N PRO A 150 -4.52 -9.42 29.34
CA PRO A 150 -5.01 -8.27 28.58
C PRO A 150 -4.45 -6.91 29.00
N SER A 151 -4.27 -6.70 30.31
CA SER A 151 -3.74 -5.46 30.87
C SER A 151 -2.28 -5.18 30.48
N THR A 152 -1.54 -6.18 29.98
CA THR A 152 -0.11 -6.06 29.61
C THR A 152 0.15 -6.09 28.11
N ILE A 153 -0.87 -6.34 27.29
CA ILE A 153 -0.73 -6.51 25.83
C ILE A 153 -0.06 -5.29 25.18
N ALA A 154 -0.51 -4.08 25.50
CA ALA A 154 0.04 -2.85 24.91
C ALA A 154 1.54 -2.70 25.20
N ARG A 155 1.94 -2.90 26.46
CA ARG A 155 3.35 -2.83 26.88
C ARG A 155 4.19 -3.91 26.19
N ARG A 156 3.71 -5.14 26.13
CA ARG A 156 4.40 -6.26 25.45
C ARG A 156 4.54 -6.03 23.95
N GLY A 157 3.55 -5.39 23.32
CA GLY A 157 3.62 -4.97 21.92
C GLY A 157 4.75 -3.95 21.69
N ILE A 158 4.84 -2.92 22.53
CA ILE A 158 5.92 -1.92 22.51
C ILE A 158 7.28 -2.59 22.73
N ASP A 159 7.42 -3.44 23.75
CA ASP A 159 8.68 -4.13 24.04
C ASP A 159 9.15 -4.97 22.85
N LYS A 160 8.24 -5.71 22.19
CA LYS A 160 8.56 -6.53 21.01
C LYS A 160 8.96 -5.66 19.83
N TYR A 161 8.30 -4.52 19.62
CA TYR A 161 8.68 -3.54 18.61
C TYR A 161 10.10 -3.00 18.86
N LEU A 162 10.39 -2.55 20.08
CA LEU A 162 11.70 -1.99 20.45
C LEU A 162 12.84 -3.01 20.30
N VAL A 163 12.61 -4.27 20.68
CA VAL A 163 13.59 -5.34 20.47
C VAL A 163 13.87 -5.54 18.98
N ARG A 164 12.84 -5.53 18.14
CA ARG A 164 13.00 -5.69 16.68
C ARG A 164 13.71 -4.48 16.07
N ALA A 165 13.32 -3.27 16.46
CA ALA A 165 13.95 -2.03 16.00
C ALA A 165 15.46 -2.01 16.35
N ARG A 166 15.81 -2.41 17.58
CA ARG A 166 17.21 -2.51 18.01
C ARG A 166 18.01 -3.51 17.18
N ARG A 167 17.43 -4.67 16.84
CA ARG A 167 18.10 -5.67 15.99
C ARG A 167 18.39 -5.14 14.59
N VAL A 168 17.44 -4.43 13.98
CA VAL A 168 17.64 -3.80 12.66
C VAL A 168 18.75 -2.76 12.73
N TRP A 169 18.70 -1.88 13.73
CA TRP A 169 19.71 -0.83 13.92
C TRP A 169 21.13 -1.40 14.07
N LEU A 170 21.31 -2.45 14.87
CA LEU A 170 22.62 -3.09 15.04
C LEU A 170 23.13 -3.73 13.75
N LYS A 171 22.25 -4.34 12.95
CA LYS A 171 22.61 -4.92 11.65
C LYS A 171 23.10 -3.84 10.68
N GLU A 172 22.35 -2.76 10.54
CA GLU A 172 22.73 -1.63 9.66
C GLU A 172 24.05 -0.98 10.10
N ALA A 173 24.27 -0.85 11.41
CA ALA A 173 25.52 -0.32 11.94
C ALA A 173 26.72 -1.21 11.57
N ALA A 174 26.58 -2.53 11.68
CA ALA A 174 27.62 -3.48 11.30
C ALA A 174 27.93 -3.44 9.78
N GLU A 175 26.90 -3.35 8.94
CA GLU A 175 27.05 -3.25 7.47
C GLU A 175 27.78 -1.96 7.07
N LYS A 176 27.42 -0.82 7.68
CA LYS A 176 28.12 0.45 7.45
C LYS A 176 29.59 0.40 7.85
N GLN A 177 29.89 -0.30 8.94
CA GLN A 177 31.25 -0.44 9.43
C GLN A 177 32.12 -1.32 8.51
N ALA A 178 31.53 -2.37 7.92
CA ALA A 178 32.20 -3.25 6.96
C ALA A 178 32.47 -2.57 5.59
N CYS A 179 31.62 -1.64 5.15
CA CYS A 179 31.86 -0.87 3.91
C CYS A 179 32.88 0.25 4.07
N ALA A 180 33.23 0.64 5.30
CA ALA A 180 34.18 1.72 5.60
C ALA A 180 35.62 1.22 5.80
N SER A 181 35.82 -0.10 5.84
CA SER A 181 37.11 -0.80 5.99
C SER A 181 37.54 -1.42 4.66
#